data_AF-A0A5R2MX16-F1
#
_entry.id   AF-A0A5R2MX16-F1
#
_cell.length_a   1.000
_cell.length_b   1.000
_cell.length_c   1.000
_cell.angle_alpha   90.00
_cell.angle_beta   90.00
_cell.angle_gamma   90.00
#
_symmetry.space_group_name_H-M   'P 1'
#
loop_
_entity.id
_entity.type
_entity.pdbx_description
1 polymer ?
#
loop_
_entity_poly.entity_id
_entity_poly.type
_entity_poly.pdbx_seq_one_letter_code
_entity_poly.pdbx_strand_id
1 'polypeptide(L)'
;DTGTNALLVIGYATLALPYMYRAVDTGLRTIDVRTLTEAAQILGAGWGTIISRVILPNVLIAVLSGAFLTFAIVIGEFTMASLLNRPAFGPYLQTIGANRAYEPAALAI
;
A
#
# COMPACT_ATOMS: atom_id res chain seq x y z
N ASP A 1 -5.66 11.65 19.86
CA ASP A 1 -4.85 11.34 18.66
C ASP A 1 -5.01 9.94 18.09
N THR A 2 -5.08 8.90 18.92
CA THR A 2 -5.15 7.51 18.45
C THR A 2 -6.33 7.20 17.53
N GLY A 3 -7.52 7.76 17.80
CA GLY A 3 -8.71 7.53 16.97
C GLY A 3 -8.57 8.04 15.54
N THR A 4 -8.08 9.27 15.36
CA THR A 4 -7.85 9.87 14.03
C THR A 4 -6.77 9.11 13.25
N ASN A 5 -5.70 8.68 13.92
CA ASN A 5 -4.67 7.85 13.30
C ASN A 5 -5.23 6.50 12.85
N ALA A 6 -6.08 5.87 13.66
CA ALA A 6 -6.73 4.61 13.30
C ALA A 6 -7.66 4.77 12.09
N LEU A 7 -8.43 5.87 12.03
CA LEU A 7 -9.30 6.19 10.89
C LEU A 7 -8.49 6.37 9.60
N LEU A 8 -7.34 7.06 9.66
CA LEU A 8 -6.45 7.19 8.50
C LEU A 8 -5.91 5.84 8.05
N VAL A 9 -5.41 5.02 8.98
CA VAL A 9 -4.87 3.69 8.66
C VAL A 9 -5.93 2.82 8.00
N ILE A 10 -7.15 2.81 8.54
CA ILE A 10 -8.26 2.04 7.96
C ILE A 10 -8.64 2.59 6.59
N GLY A 11 -8.75 3.91 6.44
CA GLY A 11 -9.07 4.55 5.16
C GLY A 11 -8.05 4.23 4.06
N TYR A 12 -6.75 4.33 4.39
CA TYR A 12 -5.67 3.97 3.48
C TYR A 12 -5.62 2.48 3.21
N ALA A 13 -5.86 1.63 4.20
CA ALA A 13 -5.92 0.19 3.99
C ALA A 13 -7.07 -0.20 3.03
N THR A 14 -8.27 0.35 3.21
CA THR A 14 -9.41 0.08 2.32
C THR A 14 -9.16 0.58 0.89
N LEU A 15 -8.51 1.74 0.75
CA LEU A 15 -8.13 2.30 -0.56
C LEU A 15 -7.07 1.42 -1.25
N ALA A 16 -6.06 0.97 -0.50
CA ALA A 16 -4.94 0.16 -0.96
C ALA A 16 -5.30 -1.29 -1.33
N LEU A 17 -6.26 -1.86 -0.60
CA LEU A 17 -6.61 -3.29 -0.66
C LEU A 17 -6.83 -3.82 -2.08
N PRO A 18 -7.65 -3.20 -2.95
CA PRO A 18 -7.89 -3.72 -4.29
C PRO A 18 -6.62 -3.75 -5.16
N TYR A 19 -5.73 -2.76 -5.02
CA TYR A 19 -4.49 -2.69 -5.79
C TYR A 19 -3.52 -3.80 -5.38
N MET A 20 -3.34 -3.99 -4.07
CA MET A 20 -2.53 -5.07 -3.53
C MET A 20 -3.10 -6.43 -3.91
N TYR A 21 -4.41 -6.64 -3.72
CA TYR A 21 -5.09 -7.87 -4.09
C TYR A 21 -4.86 -8.22 -5.56
N ARG A 22 -5.00 -7.23 -6.45
CA ARG A 22 -4.85 -7.45 -7.89
C ARG A 22 -3.42 -7.82 -8.28
N ALA A 23 -2.42 -7.22 -7.64
CA ALA A 23 -1.01 -7.56 -7.83
C ALA A 23 -0.72 -9.00 -7.37
N VAL A 24 -1.21 -9.39 -6.19
CA VAL A 24 -1.06 -10.75 -5.65
C VAL A 24 -1.78 -11.78 -6.50
N ASP A 25 -3.03 -11.54 -6.88
CA ASP A 25 -3.83 -12.42 -7.75
C ASP A 25 -3.15 -12.63 -9.11
N THR A 26 -2.58 -11.57 -9.68
CA THR A 26 -1.79 -11.67 -10.92
C THR A 26 -0.54 -12.53 -10.70
N GLY A 27 0.20 -12.30 -9.61
CA GLY A 27 1.36 -13.12 -9.24
C GLY A 27 1.01 -14.60 -9.08
N LEU A 28 -0.08 -14.90 -8.39
CA LEU A 28 -0.57 -16.27 -8.20
C LEU A 28 -0.99 -16.91 -9.53
N ARG A 29 -1.60 -16.17 -10.46
CA ARG A 29 -1.96 -16.72 -11.79
C ARG A 29 -0.77 -17.01 -12.69
N THR A 30 0.37 -16.35 -12.46
CA THR A 30 1.59 -16.59 -13.26
C THR A 30 2.31 -17.87 -12.88
N ILE A 31 2.01 -18.44 -11.72
CA ILE A 31 2.61 -19.69 -11.24
C ILE A 31 1.53 -20.76 -11.13
N ASP A 32 1.87 -22.02 -11.42
CA ASP A 32 0.93 -23.14 -11.22
C ASP A 32 0.80 -23.49 -9.72
N VAL A 33 0.20 -22.58 -8.94
CA VAL A 33 0.01 -22.70 -7.48
C VAL A 33 -0.62 -24.03 -7.11
N ARG A 34 -1.57 -24.48 -7.94
CA ARG A 34 -2.27 -25.74 -7.73
C ARG A 34 -1.32 -26.93 -7.74
N THR A 35 -0.51 -27.05 -8.78
CA THR A 35 0.47 -28.14 -8.94
C THR A 35 1.51 -28.12 -7.82
N LEU A 36 2.02 -26.94 -7.46
CA LEU A 36 2.97 -26.79 -6.36
C LEU A 36 2.36 -27.18 -5.00
N THR A 37 1.10 -26.83 -4.77
CA THR A 37 0.37 -27.16 -3.54
C THR A 37 0.11 -28.67 -3.44
N GLU A 38 -0.37 -29.30 -4.52
CA GLU A 38 -0.61 -30.75 -4.58
C GLU A 38 0.69 -31.53 -4.36
N ALA A 39 1.79 -31.13 -5.01
CA ALA A 39 3.11 -31.74 -4.82
C ALA A 39 3.62 -31.60 -3.37
N ALA A 40 3.49 -30.41 -2.78
CA ALA A 40 3.91 -30.18 -1.39
C ALA A 40 3.07 -30.98 -0.39
N GLN A 41 1.77 -31.13 -0.62
CA GLN A 41 0.90 -31.97 0.21
C GLN A 41 1.26 -33.47 0.08
N ILE A 42 1.57 -33.96 -1.12
CA ILE A 42 2.05 -35.34 -1.33
C ILE A 42 3.36 -35.59 -0.56
N LEU A 43 4.23 -34.58 -0.47
CA LEU A 43 5.46 -34.61 0.33
C LEU A 43 5.22 -34.45 1.85
N GLY A 44 3.96 -34.41 2.30
CA GLY A 44 3.58 -34.31 3.71
C GLY A 44 3.68 -32.89 4.30
N ALA A 45 3.79 -31.85 3.47
CA ALA A 45 3.84 -30.48 3.97
C ALA A 45 2.47 -29.99 4.44
N GLY A 46 2.43 -29.37 5.63
CA GLY A 46 1.25 -28.67 6.13
C GLY A 46 1.04 -27.30 5.46
N TRP A 47 -0.18 -26.76 5.56
CA TRP A 47 -0.59 -25.48 4.95
C TRP A 47 0.33 -24.29 5.25
N GLY A 48 0.81 -24.16 6.50
CA GLY A 48 1.73 -23.08 6.87
C GLY A 48 3.07 -23.16 6.12
N THR A 49 3.59 -24.38 5.91
CA THR A 49 4.81 -24.63 5.13
C THR A 49 4.59 -24.32 3.65
N ILE A 50 3.45 -24.73 3.10
CA ILE A 50 3.09 -24.47 1.70
C ILE A 50 3.03 -22.97 1.44
N ILE A 51 2.31 -22.22 2.29
CA ILE A 51 2.20 -20.76 2.12
C ILE A 51 3.56 -20.10 2.26
N SER A 52 4.30 -20.35 3.35
CA SER A 52 5.54 -19.61 3.67
C SER A 52 6.75 -20.01 2.83
N ARG A 53 6.90 -21.29 2.48
CA ARG A 53 8.10 -21.81 1.80
C ARG A 53 7.89 -22.19 0.33
N VAL A 54 6.65 -22.38 -0.11
CA VAL A 54 6.33 -22.75 -1.50
C VAL A 54 5.71 -21.57 -2.23
N ILE A 55 4.60 -21.01 -1.75
CA ILE A 55 3.85 -19.98 -2.49
C ILE A 55 4.51 -18.60 -2.34
N LEU A 56 4.74 -18.15 -1.09
CA LEU A 56 5.23 -16.81 -0.77
C LEU A 56 6.52 -16.42 -1.52
N PRO A 57 7.60 -17.24 -1.55
CA PRO A 57 8.82 -16.87 -2.27
C PRO A 57 8.60 -16.75 -3.79
N ASN A 58 7.68 -17.54 -4.37
CA ASN A 58 7.36 -17.48 -5.80
C ASN A 58 6.57 -16.22 -6.17
N VAL A 59 5.67 -15.74 -5.30
CA VAL A 59 4.89 -14.51 -5.54
C VAL A 59 5.53 -13.25 -4.95
N LEU A 60 6.71 -13.34 -4.34
CA LEU A 60 7.34 -12.23 -3.63
C LEU A 60 7.53 -11.00 -4.53
N ILE A 61 7.94 -11.20 -5.78
CA ILE A 61 8.12 -10.10 -6.74
C ILE A 61 6.78 -9.40 -7.04
N ALA A 62 5.70 -10.17 -7.17
CA ALA A 62 4.36 -9.61 -7.38
C ALA A 62 3.86 -8.85 -6.15
N VAL A 63 4.12 -9.37 -4.95
CA VAL A 63 3.81 -8.68 -3.67
C VAL A 63 4.58 -7.37 -3.56
N LEU A 64 5.88 -7.37 -3.87
CA LEU A 64 6.72 -6.17 -3.82
C LEU A 64 6.25 -5.11 -4.84
N SER A 65 5.87 -5.54 -6.05
CA SER A 65 5.30 -4.66 -7.06
C SER A 65 3.97 -4.04 -6.59
N GLY A 66 3.07 -4.85 -6.01
CA GLY A 66 1.82 -4.37 -5.41
C GLY A 66 2.03 -3.42 -4.24
N ALA A 67 3.02 -3.68 -3.40
CA ALA A 67 3.41 -2.81 -2.28
C ALA A 67 3.92 -1.46 -2.77
N PHE A 68 4.77 -1.46 -3.80
CA PHE A 68 5.28 -0.23 -4.39
C PHE A 68 4.18 0.61 -5.03
N LEU A 69 3.28 -0.03 -5.79
CA LEU A 69 2.12 0.65 -6.39
C LEU A 69 1.23 1.28 -5.31
N THR A 70 0.89 0.50 -4.29
CA THR A 70 0.07 0.96 -3.16
C THR A 70 0.74 2.12 -2.42
N PHE A 71 2.03 2.03 -2.19
CA PHE A 71 2.82 3.09 -1.56
C PHE A 71 2.79 4.39 -2.37
N ALA A 72 2.96 4.29 -3.70
CA ALA A 72 2.89 5.44 -4.59
C ALA A 72 1.50 6.12 -4.53
N ILE A 73 0.42 5.33 -4.48
CA ILE A 73 -0.94 5.83 -4.36
C ILE A 73 -1.16 6.55 -3.02
N VAL A 74 -0.74 5.93 -1.92
CA VAL A 74 -0.94 6.50 -0.57
C VAL A 74 -0.10 7.76 -0.33
N ILE A 75 1.13 7.83 -0.87
CA ILE A 75 1.94 9.06 -0.79
C ILE A 75 1.29 10.23 -1.52
N GLY A 76 0.65 9.96 -2.66
CA GLY A 76 -0.09 10.95 -3.42
C GLY A 76 -1.44 11.34 -2.79
N GLU A 77 -1.82 10.71 -1.68
CA GLU A 77 -3.10 10.96 -1.03
C GLU A 77 -3.06 12.25 -0.21
N PHE A 78 -4.01 13.14 -0.48
CA PHE A 78 -4.16 14.43 0.19
C PHE A 78 -5.50 14.56 0.94
N THR A 79 -6.56 13.98 0.40
CA THR A 79 -7.94 14.23 0.82
C THR A 79 -8.19 13.73 2.25
N MET A 80 -7.88 12.48 2.57
CA MET A 80 -8.12 11.93 3.90
C MET A 80 -7.21 12.60 4.94
N ALA A 81 -5.93 12.82 4.61
CA ALA A 81 -4.99 13.47 5.53
C ALA A 81 -5.39 14.92 5.85
N SER A 82 -5.82 15.69 4.86
CA SER A 82 -6.27 17.07 5.06
C SER A 82 -7.59 17.15 5.84
N LEU A 83 -8.56 16.29 5.52
CA LEU A 83 -9.85 16.25 6.24
C LEU A 83 -9.68 15.90 7.73
N LEU A 84 -8.71 15.04 8.06
CA LEU A 84 -8.43 14.64 9.43
C LEU A 84 -7.40 15.54 10.14
N ASN A 85 -6.96 16.62 9.47
CA ASN A 85 -5.94 17.57 9.94
C ASN A 85 -4.67 16.86 10.44
N ARG A 86 -4.13 15.95 9.63
CA ARG A 86 -2.97 15.13 9.98
C ARG A 86 -1.75 15.50 9.12
N PRO A 87 -0.55 15.52 9.71
CA PRO A 87 0.67 15.76 8.96
C PRO A 87 0.94 14.56 8.04
N ALA A 88 0.74 14.76 6.75
CA ALA A 88 1.10 13.82 5.70
C ALA A 88 1.78 14.56 4.55
N PHE A 89 2.37 13.80 3.63
CA PHE A 89 3.14 14.36 2.53
C PHE A 89 2.31 15.32 1.66
N GLY A 90 1.09 14.94 1.27
CA GLY A 90 0.19 15.81 0.50
C GLY A 90 -0.08 17.17 1.16
N PRO A 91 -0.65 17.21 2.39
CA PRO A 91 -0.89 18.46 3.11
C PRO A 91 0.37 19.31 3.35
N TYR A 92 1.51 18.66 3.55
CA TYR A 92 2.79 19.35 3.70
C TYR A 92 3.19 20.09 2.43
N LEU A 93 3.11 19.44 1.26
CA LEU A 93 3.38 20.08 -0.02
C LEU A 93 2.42 21.24 -0.29
N GLN A 94 1.15 21.09 0.07
CA GLN A 94 0.15 22.15 -0.05
C GLN A 94 0.47 23.36 0.84
N THR A 95 0.94 23.12 2.07
CA THR A 95 1.36 24.20 2.99
C THR A 95 2.58 24.96 2.45
N ILE A 96 3.58 24.26 1.91
CA ILE A 96 4.75 24.89 1.27
C ILE A 96 4.33 25.71 0.04
N GLY A 97 3.46 25.14 -0.79
CA GLY A 97 2.95 25.80 -1.99
C GLY A 97 2.17 27.07 -1.64
N ALA A 98 1.31 27.01 -0.61
CA ALA A 98 0.57 28.15 -0.12
C ALA A 98 1.51 29.26 0.38
N ASN A 99 2.45 28.94 1.28
CA ASN A 99 3.34 29.95 1.88
C ASN A 99 4.18 30.70 0.84
N ARG A 100 4.73 29.99 -0.16
CA ARG A 100 5.48 30.63 -1.27
C ARG A 100 4.64 31.52 -2.17
N ALA A 101 3.34 31.25 -2.29
CA ALA A 101 2.43 32.11 -3.06
C ALA A 101 2.17 33.45 -2.35
N TYR A 102 2.27 33.49 -1.02
CA TYR A 102 2.01 34.69 -0.22
C TYR A 102 3.25 35.52 0.11
N GLU A 103 4.45 34.92 0.07
CA GLU A 103 5.73 35.63 0.30
C GLU A 103 5.94 36.89 -0.60
N PRO A 104 5.65 36.88 -1.92
CA PRO A 104 5.80 38.06 -2.77
C PRO A 104 4.79 39.16 -2.45
N ALA A 105 3.57 38.78 -2.04
CA ALA A 105 2.51 39.73 -1.70
C ALA A 105 2.76 40.40 -0.33
N ALA A 106 3.38 39.69 0.61
CA ALA A 106 3.75 40.22 1.92
C ALA A 106 4.94 41.19 1.86
N LEU A 107 5.81 41.07 0.85
CA LEU A 107 6.95 41.97 0.62
C LEU A 107 6.58 43.23 -0.18
N ALA A 108 5.37 43.31 -0.72
CA ALA A 108 4.88 44.41 -1.54
C ALA A 108 4.16 45.52 -0.72
N ILE A 109 4.06 45.34 0.60
CA ILE A 109 3.43 46.27 1.56
C ILE A 109 4.52 46.80 2.50
#